data_AF-A0A5C7Q6Q9-F1
#
_entry.id   AF-A0A5C7Q6Q9-F1
#
_cell.length_a   1.000
_cell.length_b   1.000
_cell.length_c   1.000
_cell.angle_alpha   90.00
_cell.angle_beta   90.00
_cell.angle_gamma   90.00
#
_symmetry.space_group_name_H-M   'P 1'
#
loop_
_entity.id
_entity.type
_entity.pdbx_description
1 polymer ?
#
loop_
_entity_poly.entity_id
_entity_poly.type
_entity_poly.pdbx_seq_one_letter_code
_entity_poly.pdbx_strand_id
1 'polypeptide(L)'
;MSLASWKEEFYPVRAIECKKEQALDHSILKWTGLLPENLKKHGVFLQNQYLKDFKDPDNLLAIDGSSCALCVWHYAEGWCVVEGACPIYLATRRECGKEYGLFAREAQVLPMLNLLQQVKEALNAPQA
;
A
#
# COMPACT_ATOMS: atom_id res chain seq x y z
N MET A 1 -16.13 0.47 -14.71
CA MET A 1 -15.94 0.75 -13.27
C MET A 1 -16.22 -0.54 -12.52
N SER A 2 -15.13 -1.20 -12.12
CA SER A 2 -15.07 -2.45 -11.37
C SER A 2 -13.74 -2.55 -10.61
N LEU A 3 -13.61 -3.54 -9.72
CA LEU A 3 -12.33 -3.86 -9.07
C LEU A 3 -11.22 -4.19 -10.08
N ALA A 4 -11.55 -4.81 -11.22
CA ALA A 4 -10.58 -5.06 -12.29
C ALA A 4 -9.99 -3.76 -12.84
N SER A 5 -10.83 -2.77 -13.16
CA SER A 5 -10.35 -1.46 -13.64
C SER A 5 -9.52 -0.70 -12.60
N TRP A 6 -9.82 -0.88 -11.31
CA TRP A 6 -9.00 -0.30 -10.24
C TRP A 6 -7.62 -0.96 -10.19
N LYS A 7 -7.55 -2.28 -10.31
CA LYS A 7 -6.28 -3.03 -10.34
C LYS A 7 -5.44 -2.63 -11.55
N GLU A 8 -6.03 -2.49 -12.74
CA GLU A 8 -5.31 -2.04 -13.93
C GLU A 8 -4.60 -0.70 -13.73
N GLU A 9 -5.21 0.24 -13.01
CA GLU A 9 -4.65 1.58 -12.79
C GLU A 9 -3.72 1.66 -11.57
N PHE A 10 -4.12 1.06 -10.44
CA PHE A 10 -3.48 1.27 -9.15
C PHE A 10 -2.76 0.04 -8.58
N TYR A 11 -2.94 -1.13 -9.18
CA TYR A 11 -2.33 -2.38 -8.74
C TYR A 11 -2.06 -3.35 -9.92
N PRO A 12 -1.34 -2.89 -10.97
CA PRO A 12 -1.27 -3.57 -12.26
C PRO A 12 -0.55 -4.92 -12.21
N VAL A 13 0.28 -5.13 -11.20
CA VAL A 13 0.93 -6.41 -10.88
C VAL A 13 0.68 -6.75 -9.43
N ARG A 14 0.65 -8.04 -9.08
CA ARG A 14 0.53 -8.43 -7.67
C ARG A 14 1.79 -8.03 -6.90
N ALA A 15 1.65 -7.75 -5.61
CA ALA A 15 2.79 -7.43 -4.74
C ALA A 15 3.94 -8.44 -4.80
N ILE A 16 3.63 -9.74 -4.94
CA ILE A 16 4.63 -10.81 -5.09
C ILE A 16 5.32 -10.85 -6.46
N GLU A 17 4.72 -10.25 -7.47
CA GLU A 17 5.28 -10.17 -8.83
C GLU A 17 6.04 -8.84 -9.03
N CYS A 18 5.92 -7.90 -8.09
CA CYS A 18 6.61 -6.62 -8.12
C CYS A 18 8.10 -6.80 -7.80
N LYS A 19 8.98 -6.21 -8.60
CA LYS A 19 10.42 -6.18 -8.33
C LYS A 19 10.73 -5.36 -7.08
N LYS A 20 11.75 -5.75 -6.32
CA LYS A 20 12.14 -5.10 -5.07
C LYS A 20 12.38 -3.59 -5.22
N GLU A 21 13.03 -3.19 -6.31
CA GLU A 21 13.37 -1.79 -6.60
C GLU A 21 12.13 -0.93 -6.89
N GLN A 22 11.02 -1.57 -7.30
CA GLN A 22 9.74 -0.91 -7.61
C GLN A 22 8.74 -0.99 -6.45
N ALA A 23 9.07 -1.70 -5.37
CA ALA A 23 8.14 -2.02 -4.29
C ALA A 23 7.57 -0.78 -3.58
N LEU A 24 8.37 0.28 -3.44
CA LEU A 24 7.92 1.54 -2.85
C LEU A 24 6.90 2.25 -3.75
N ASP A 25 7.22 2.39 -5.04
CA ASP A 25 6.34 3.02 -6.02
C ASP A 25 5.03 2.26 -6.20
N HIS A 26 5.12 0.93 -6.26
CA HIS A 26 3.95 0.05 -6.28
C HIS A 26 3.05 0.24 -5.05
N SER A 27 3.65 0.33 -3.87
CA SER A 27 2.91 0.59 -2.62
C SER A 27 2.26 1.98 -2.64
N ILE A 28 2.98 3.02 -3.07
CA ILE A 28 2.42 4.38 -3.21
C ILE A 28 1.24 4.38 -4.18
N LEU A 29 1.38 3.73 -5.33
CA LEU A 29 0.34 3.66 -6.35
C LEU A 29 -0.92 2.97 -5.80
N LYS A 30 -0.76 1.85 -5.08
CA LYS A 30 -1.87 1.16 -4.41
C LYS A 30 -2.61 2.09 -3.45
N TRP A 31 -1.89 2.77 -2.56
CA TRP A 31 -2.48 3.67 -1.57
C TRP A 31 -3.11 4.91 -2.22
N THR A 32 -2.56 5.39 -3.34
CA THR A 32 -3.17 6.45 -4.15
C THR A 32 -4.52 6.02 -4.70
N GLY A 33 -4.64 4.76 -5.15
CA GLY A 33 -5.91 4.22 -5.62
C GLY A 33 -7.00 4.17 -4.54
N LEU A 34 -6.64 4.17 -3.27
CA LEU A 34 -7.60 4.15 -2.16
C LEU A 34 -8.19 5.52 -1.82
N LEU A 35 -7.75 6.60 -2.49
CA LEU A 35 -8.34 7.92 -2.32
C LEU A 35 -9.83 7.92 -2.75
N PRO A 36 -10.71 8.67 -2.06
CA PRO A 36 -12.16 8.63 -2.32
C PRO A 36 -12.55 8.87 -3.78
N GLU A 37 -11.87 9.79 -4.46
CA GLU A 37 -12.07 10.10 -5.88
C GLU A 37 -11.75 8.90 -6.78
N ASN A 38 -10.72 8.13 -6.46
CA ASN A 38 -10.30 6.94 -7.22
C ASN A 38 -11.22 5.75 -6.94
N LEU A 39 -11.64 5.58 -5.68
CA LEU A 39 -12.66 4.59 -5.33
C LEU A 39 -13.97 4.84 -6.10
N LYS A 40 -14.44 6.10 -6.10
CA LYS A 40 -15.63 6.52 -6.85
C LYS A 40 -15.44 6.33 -8.36
N LYS A 41 -14.27 6.70 -8.90
CA LYS A 41 -13.92 6.52 -10.32
C LYS A 41 -13.94 5.05 -10.75
N HIS A 42 -13.68 4.10 -9.86
CA HIS A 42 -13.71 2.69 -10.23
C HIS A 42 -14.94 1.94 -9.74
N GLY A 43 -15.88 2.60 -9.06
CA GLY A 43 -17.07 1.93 -8.54
C GLY A 43 -16.73 0.83 -7.54
N VAL A 44 -15.75 1.10 -6.68
CA VAL A 44 -15.31 0.21 -5.60
C VAL A 44 -15.41 0.94 -4.28
N PHE A 45 -15.42 0.19 -3.17
CA PHE A 45 -15.48 0.75 -1.83
C PHE A 45 -14.64 -0.05 -0.84
N LEU A 46 -14.25 0.60 0.25
CA LEU A 46 -13.58 -0.04 1.36
C LEU A 46 -14.62 -0.57 2.35
N GLN A 47 -14.44 -1.82 2.76
CA GLN A 47 -15.15 -2.43 3.88
C GLN A 47 -14.14 -3.16 4.75
N ASN A 48 -13.94 -2.67 5.97
CA ASN A 48 -12.83 -3.08 6.83
C ASN A 48 -11.49 -2.89 6.08
N GLN A 49 -10.67 -3.94 5.98
CA GLN A 49 -9.40 -3.94 5.26
C GLN A 49 -9.54 -4.48 3.83
N TYR A 50 -10.75 -4.52 3.27
CA TYR A 50 -10.99 -5.07 1.94
C TYR A 50 -11.49 -4.00 0.98
N LEU A 51 -10.92 -3.98 -0.22
CA LEU A 51 -11.44 -3.26 -1.36
C LEU A 51 -12.41 -4.18 -2.12
N LYS A 52 -13.65 -3.75 -2.30
CA LYS A 52 -14.75 -4.54 -2.89
C LYS A 52 -15.40 -3.83 -4.08
N ASP A 53 -15.92 -4.64 -5.00
CA ASP A 53 -16.77 -4.17 -6.10
C ASP A 53 -18.23 -4.05 -5.63
N PHE A 54 -18.95 -3.00 -6.04
CA PHE A 54 -20.38 -2.86 -5.75
C PHE A 54 -21.24 -3.91 -6.48
N LYS A 55 -20.77 -4.43 -7.62
CA LYS A 55 -21.52 -5.35 -8.48
C LYS A 55 -21.17 -6.82 -8.23
N ASP A 56 -20.02 -7.06 -7.59
CA ASP A 56 -19.49 -8.40 -7.32
C ASP A 56 -18.81 -8.42 -5.94
N PRO A 57 -19.58 -8.57 -4.84
CA PRO A 57 -19.06 -8.50 -3.48
C PRO A 57 -18.06 -9.61 -3.11
N ASP A 58 -18.06 -10.71 -3.86
CA ASP A 58 -17.13 -11.83 -3.68
C ASP A 58 -15.75 -11.53 -4.28
N ASN A 59 -15.68 -10.59 -5.24
CA ASN A 59 -14.43 -10.09 -5.78
C ASN A 59 -13.85 -8.99 -4.87
N LEU A 60 -12.85 -9.39 -4.07
CA LEU A 60 -12.20 -8.52 -3.10
C LEU A 60 -10.68 -8.52 -3.23
N LEU A 61 -10.06 -7.46 -2.72
CA LEU A 61 -8.62 -7.37 -2.49
C LEU A 61 -8.39 -6.99 -1.03
N ALA A 62 -7.66 -7.82 -0.29
CA ALA A 62 -7.19 -7.45 1.04
C ALA A 62 -6.15 -6.34 0.92
N ILE A 63 -6.30 -5.26 1.69
CA ILE A 63 -5.36 -4.15 1.79
C ILE A 63 -4.52 -4.36 3.04
N ASP A 64 -3.69 -5.39 3.01
CA ASP A 64 -2.80 -5.79 4.11
C ASP A 64 -1.36 -6.04 3.62
N GLY A 65 -0.54 -6.68 4.46
CA GLY A 65 0.84 -7.05 4.13
C GLY A 65 0.97 -7.98 2.90
N SER A 66 -0.04 -8.81 2.61
CA SER A 66 -0.01 -9.71 1.44
C SER A 66 -0.17 -8.94 0.12
N SER A 67 -0.79 -7.77 0.16
CA SER A 67 -0.96 -6.86 -0.97
C SER A 67 0.08 -5.73 -1.01
N CYS A 68 1.04 -5.72 -0.09
CA CYS A 68 2.05 -4.67 0.01
C CYS A 68 3.37 -5.20 -0.53
N ALA A 69 3.87 -4.66 -1.64
CA ALA A 69 5.14 -5.10 -2.22
C ALA A 69 6.30 -4.91 -1.21
N LEU A 70 6.28 -3.84 -0.40
CA LEU A 70 7.29 -3.67 0.65
C LEU A 70 7.23 -4.80 1.69
N CYS A 71 6.03 -5.18 2.14
CA CYS A 71 5.92 -6.29 3.10
C CYS A 71 6.35 -7.62 2.47
N VAL A 72 6.01 -7.89 1.21
CA VAL A 72 6.46 -9.11 0.53
C VAL A 72 7.99 -9.24 0.50
N TRP A 73 8.71 -8.13 0.31
CA TRP A 73 10.17 -8.14 0.24
C TRP A 73 10.88 -8.01 1.58
N HIS A 74 10.23 -7.41 2.59
CA HIS A 74 10.90 -6.93 3.80
C HIS A 74 10.25 -7.39 5.11
N TYR A 75 9.11 -8.08 5.06
CA TYR A 75 8.44 -8.62 6.23
C TYR A 75 8.61 -10.13 6.29
N ALA A 76 9.28 -10.61 7.33
CA ALA A 76 9.45 -12.03 7.60
C ALA A 76 9.30 -12.28 9.11
N GLU A 77 8.80 -13.46 9.47
CA GLU A 77 8.70 -13.90 10.88
C GLU A 77 7.88 -12.99 11.80
N GLY A 78 7.04 -12.10 11.25
CA GLY A 78 6.18 -11.22 12.04
C GLY A 78 6.77 -9.83 12.31
N TRP A 79 7.87 -9.46 11.66
CA TRP A 79 8.49 -8.13 11.79
C TRP A 79 9.11 -7.65 10.47
N CYS A 80 9.36 -6.33 10.39
CA CYS A 80 10.20 -5.78 9.33
C CYS A 80 11.65 -6.21 9.56
N VAL A 81 12.22 -7.01 8.66
CA VAL A 81 13.54 -7.63 8.83
C VAL A 81 14.65 -6.57 8.87
N VAL A 82 15.46 -6.55 9.93
CA VAL A 82 16.47 -5.49 10.17
C VAL A 82 17.60 -5.49 9.12
N GLU A 83 18.09 -6.67 8.72
CA GLU A 83 19.21 -6.79 7.77
C GLU A 83 18.82 -6.55 6.30
N GLY A 84 17.53 -6.39 6.02
CA GLY A 84 16.99 -6.02 4.73
C GLY A 84 15.85 -5.04 4.89
N ALA A 85 16.00 -4.05 5.78
CA ALA A 85 14.91 -3.24 6.29
C ALA A 85 14.03 -2.60 5.21
N CYS A 86 12.73 -2.62 5.48
CA CYS A 86 11.73 -1.90 4.70
C CYS A 86 12.18 -0.43 4.51
N PRO A 87 12.06 0.15 3.31
CA PRO A 87 12.34 1.56 3.05
C PRO A 87 11.77 2.53 4.10
N ILE A 88 10.58 2.24 4.64
CA ILE A 88 9.97 3.01 5.73
C ILE A 88 10.86 3.02 6.98
N TYR A 89 11.33 1.86 7.41
CA TYR A 89 12.19 1.73 8.59
C TYR A 89 13.57 2.34 8.34
N LEU A 90 14.14 2.16 7.14
CA LEU A 90 15.41 2.77 6.76
C LEU A 90 15.38 4.30 6.86
N ALA A 91 14.31 4.91 6.34
CA ALA A 91 14.17 6.37 6.30
C ALA A 91 13.71 6.97 7.65
N THR A 92 12.86 6.26 8.41
CA THR A 92 12.18 6.86 9.58
C THR A 92 12.53 6.25 10.93
N ARG A 93 13.26 5.12 10.94
CA ARG A 93 13.53 4.29 12.14
C ARG A 93 12.27 3.84 12.88
N ARG A 94 11.14 3.78 12.17
CA ARG A 94 9.83 3.35 12.68
C ARG A 94 9.17 2.40 11.67
N GLU A 95 8.26 1.57 12.18
CA GLU A 95 7.42 0.71 11.34
C GLU A 95 6.16 1.45 10.89
N CYS A 96 5.46 0.89 9.90
CA CYS A 96 4.23 1.46 9.35
C CYS A 96 2.95 1.11 10.16
N GLY A 97 3.09 0.34 11.24
CA GLY A 97 1.95 -0.21 11.99
C GLY A 97 1.00 0.85 12.56
N LYS A 98 1.51 2.04 12.90
CA LYS A 98 0.68 3.15 13.39
C LYS A 98 -0.25 3.66 12.28
N GLU A 99 0.31 4.01 11.14
CA GLU A 99 -0.41 4.54 9.98
C GLU A 99 -1.36 3.48 9.40
N TYR A 100 -0.91 2.22 9.35
CA TYR A 100 -1.76 1.09 8.96
C TYR A 100 -2.93 0.89 9.94
N GLY A 101 -2.68 1.04 11.24
CA GLY A 101 -3.71 0.91 12.26
C GLY A 101 -4.82 1.96 12.13
N LEU A 102 -4.50 3.18 11.69
CA LEU A 102 -5.50 4.21 11.37
C LEU A 102 -6.36 3.82 10.17
N PHE A 103 -5.75 3.26 9.12
CA PHE A 103 -6.50 2.70 8.00
C PHE A 103 -7.40 1.54 8.43
N ALA A 104 -6.86 0.56 9.15
CA ALA A 104 -7.59 -0.66 9.50
C ALA A 104 -8.79 -0.42 10.42
N ARG A 105 -8.72 0.60 11.28
CA ARG A 105 -9.80 0.94 12.23
C ARG A 105 -10.76 2.00 11.72
N GLU A 106 -10.27 2.97 10.94
CA GLU A 106 -10.98 4.21 10.65
C GLU A 106 -11.04 4.52 9.14
N ALA A 107 -10.55 3.62 8.29
CA ALA A 107 -10.44 3.80 6.84
C ALA A 107 -9.66 5.07 6.42
N GLN A 108 -8.78 5.57 7.29
CA GLN A 108 -7.93 6.72 6.98
C GLN A 108 -6.77 6.31 6.06
N VAL A 109 -6.84 6.72 4.80
CA VAL A 109 -5.85 6.39 3.75
C VAL A 109 -4.63 7.31 3.80
N LEU A 110 -4.85 8.61 4.05
CA LEU A 110 -3.81 9.65 3.96
C LEU A 110 -2.59 9.41 4.86
N PRO A 111 -2.72 8.95 6.13
CA PRO A 111 -1.54 8.72 6.98
C PRO A 111 -0.51 7.78 6.35
N MET A 112 -0.94 6.67 5.75
CA MET A 112 -0.02 5.73 5.12
C MET A 112 0.52 6.26 3.79
N LEU A 113 -0.34 6.88 2.97
CA LEU A 113 0.10 7.46 1.70
C LEU A 113 1.17 8.54 1.92
N ASN A 114 0.95 9.43 2.88
CA ASN A 114 1.89 10.49 3.24
C ASN A 114 3.21 9.91 3.76
N LEU A 115 3.17 8.87 4.60
CA LEU A 115 4.37 8.18 5.06
C LEU A 115 5.19 7.62 3.89
N LEU A 116 4.55 6.94 2.95
CA LEU A 116 5.22 6.36 1.79
C LEU A 116 5.84 7.45 0.88
N GLN A 117 5.14 8.56 0.68
CA GLN A 117 5.63 9.70 -0.09
C GLN A 117 6.83 10.37 0.59
N GLN A 118 6.77 10.62 1.90
CA GLN A 118 7.90 11.15 2.68
C GLN A 118 9.13 10.25 2.60
N VAL A 119 8.94 8.93 2.67
CA VAL A 119 10.02 7.95 2.52
C VAL A 119 10.64 8.05 1.12
N LYS A 120 9.82 8.15 0.07
CA LYS A 120 10.32 8.32 -1.31
C LYS A 120 11.12 9.60 -1.47
N GLU A 121 10.64 10.71 -0.91
CA GLU A 121 11.35 11.99 -0.94
C GLU A 121 12.70 11.90 -0.20
N ALA A 122 12.72 11.31 1.00
CA ALA A 122 13.94 11.15 1.79
C ALA A 122 14.99 10.28 1.10
N LEU A 123 14.58 9.23 0.37
CA LEU A 123 15.50 8.36 -0.37
C LEU A 123 16.04 9.00 -1.65
N ASN A 124 15.33 9.96 -2.23
CA ASN A 124 15.75 10.70 -3.42
C ASN A 124 16.54 11.98 -3.10
N ALA A 125 16.58 12.40 -1.83
CA ALA A 125 17.36 13.56 -1.41
C ALA A 125 18.86 13.30 -1.61
N PRO A 126 19.63 14.28 -2.10
CA PRO A 126 21.08 14.15 -2.18
C PRO A 126 21.65 13.88 -0.78
N GLN A 127 22.47 12.85 -0.66
CA GLN A 127 23.24 12.63 0.58
C GLN A 127 24.29 13.75 0.67
N ALA A 128 24.18 14.57 1.71
CA ALA A 128 25.09 15.66 2.00
C ALA A 128 26.48 15.17 2.41
#